data_AF-A0A9D0W126-F1
#
_entry.id   AF-A0A9D0W126-F1
#
_cell.length_a   1.000
_cell.length_b   1.000
_cell.length_c   1.000
_cell.angle_alpha   90.00
_cell.angle_beta   90.00
_cell.angle_gamma   90.00
#
_symmetry.space_group_name_H-M   'P 1'
#
loop_
_entity.id
_entity.type
_entity.pdbx_description
1 polymer ?
#
loop_
_entity_poly.entity_id
_entity_poly.type
_entity_poly.pdbx_seq_one_letter_code
_entity_poly.pdbx_strand_id
1 'polypeptide(L)'
;FDPRGGYFKKGGRYMPSLVAEIGDAIECHLRMIGMLKDDGLDEHQKKLVAEKRAQYESVAAKTEGASEGDFPPGAQLCGKCNTKAMIQMDGCLTCLNCGDSKCG
;
A
#
# COMPACT_ATOMS: atom_id res chain seq x y z
N PHE A 1 15.55 0.51 10.17
CA PHE A 1 16.67 0.79 9.25
C PHE A 1 16.79 -0.41 8.34
N ASP A 2 16.52 -0.25 7.04
CA ASP A 2 16.69 -1.34 6.08
C ASP A 2 18.18 -1.41 5.69
N PRO A 3 18.84 -2.58 5.75
CA PRO A 3 20.25 -2.72 5.36
C PRO A 3 20.55 -2.30 3.91
N ARG A 4 19.51 -2.10 3.08
CA ARG A 4 19.61 -1.58 1.72
C ARG A 4 19.55 -0.03 1.65
N GLY A 5 19.43 0.65 2.79
CA GLY A 5 19.38 2.11 2.89
C GLY A 5 17.98 2.73 2.81
N GLY A 6 16.92 1.91 2.92
CA GLY A 6 15.54 2.37 2.92
C GLY A 6 14.94 2.60 4.32
N TYR A 7 13.83 3.34 4.36
CA TYR A 7 13.11 3.69 5.58
C TYR A 7 11.61 3.94 5.33
N PHE A 8 10.80 3.96 6.39
CA PHE A 8 9.36 4.25 6.29
C PHE A 8 9.08 5.73 6.56
N LYS A 9 8.36 6.40 5.66
CA LYS A 9 7.80 7.74 5.88
C LYS A 9 6.58 7.66 6.80
N LYS A 10 6.21 8.81 7.38
CA LYS A 10 4.91 8.96 8.05
C LYS A 10 3.79 8.58 7.07
N GLY A 11 2.80 7.81 7.54
CA GLY A 11 1.77 7.22 6.67
C GLY A 11 2.12 5.83 6.12
N GLY A 12 3.19 5.20 6.60
CA GLY A 12 3.44 3.77 6.35
C GLY A 12 3.97 3.41 4.95
N ARG A 13 4.31 4.40 4.13
CA ARG A 13 4.95 4.21 2.82
C ARG A 13 6.47 4.04 2.98
N TYR A 14 7.01 2.97 2.40
CA TYR A 14 8.42 2.67 2.36
C TYR A 14 9.13 3.45 1.23
N MET A 15 10.29 4.00 1.55
CA MET A 15 11.21 4.65 0.62
C MET A 15 12.49 3.82 0.54
N PRO A 16 12.84 3.27 -0.63
CA PRO A 16 13.98 2.36 -0.76
C PRO A 16 15.34 3.07 -0.70
N SER A 17 15.38 4.38 -0.97
CA SER A 17 16.61 5.19 -0.94
C SER A 17 16.30 6.70 -0.89
N LEU A 18 17.33 7.51 -0.63
CA LEU A 18 17.25 8.98 -0.73
C LEU A 18 16.91 9.45 -2.15
N VAL A 19 17.43 8.76 -3.18
CA VAL A 19 17.13 9.08 -4.58
C VAL A 19 15.64 8.88 -4.88
N ALA A 20 15.04 7.81 -4.34
CA ALA A 20 13.60 7.58 -4.47
C ALA A 20 12.77 8.67 -3.79
N GLU A 21 13.22 9.19 -2.66
CA GLU A 21 12.56 10.30 -1.98
C GLU A 21 12.63 11.61 -2.78
N ILE A 22 13.76 11.92 -3.41
CA ILE A 22 13.87 13.08 -4.29
C ILE A 22 12.90 12.94 -5.47
N GLY A 23 12.81 11.74 -6.06
CA GLY A 23 11.84 11.46 -7.13
C GLY A 23 10.38 11.66 -6.68
N ASP A 24 10.02 11.15 -5.49
CA ASP A 24 8.70 11.32 -4.88
C ASP A 24 8.36 12.81 -4.67
N ALA A 25 9.31 13.61 -4.18
CA ALA A 25 9.13 15.05 -4.01
C ALA A 25 8.94 15.80 -5.34
N ILE A 26 9.70 15.44 -6.37
CA ILE A 26 9.56 16.00 -7.72
C ILE A 26 8.19 15.62 -8.30
N GLU A 27 7.77 14.36 -8.19
CA GLU A 27 6.47 13.91 -8.69
C GLU A 27 5.32 14.67 -8.00
N CYS A 28 5.36 14.79 -6.66
CA CYS A 28 4.40 15.57 -5.90
C CYS A 28 4.35 17.03 -6.38
N HIS A 29 5.50 17.65 -6.63
CA HIS A 29 5.56 19.02 -7.14
C HIS A 29 4.96 19.13 -8.54
N LEU A 30 5.31 18.23 -9.46
CA LEU A 30 4.80 18.21 -10.83
C LEU A 30 3.28 18.00 -10.89
N ARG A 31 2.71 17.19 -10.00
CA ARG A 31 1.26 17.04 -9.84
C ARG A 31 0.62 18.32 -9.30
N MET A 32 1.23 18.93 -8.28
CA MET A 32 0.73 20.15 -7.65
C MET A 32 0.62 21.33 -8.62
N ILE A 33 1.59 21.49 -9.53
CA ILE A 33 1.57 22.53 -10.56
C ILE A 33 0.75 22.15 -11.80
N GLY A 34 0.14 20.96 -11.82
CA GLY A 34 -0.69 20.47 -12.92
C GLY A 34 0.06 19.97 -14.15
N MET A 35 1.37 19.75 -14.06
CA MET A 35 2.17 19.16 -15.16
C MET A 35 1.96 17.65 -15.29
N LEU A 36 1.64 16.96 -14.19
CA LEU A 36 1.26 15.55 -14.18
C LEU A 36 -0.19 15.40 -13.70
N LYS A 37 -0.96 14.54 -14.38
CA LYS A 37 -2.31 14.17 -13.93
C LYS A 37 -2.24 13.19 -12.77
N ASP A 38 -3.16 13.34 -11.84
CA ASP A 38 -3.37 12.35 -10.79
C ASP A 38 -4.54 11.44 -11.12
N ASP A 39 -4.25 10.39 -11.89
CA ASP A 39 -5.25 9.43 -12.34
C ASP A 39 -5.65 8.44 -11.22
N GLY A 40 -4.99 8.49 -10.04
CA GLY A 40 -5.33 7.68 -8.88
C GLY A 40 -5.49 6.19 -9.16
N LEU A 41 -6.34 5.53 -8.38
CA LEU A 41 -6.84 4.18 -8.69
C LEU A 41 -8.05 4.30 -9.62
N ASP A 42 -8.12 3.45 -10.64
CA ASP A 42 -9.32 3.36 -11.48
C ASP A 42 -10.53 2.90 -10.65
N GLU A 43 -11.76 3.22 -11.09
CA GLU A 43 -13.00 2.83 -10.42
C GLU A 43 -13.08 1.32 -10.15
N HIS A 44 -12.63 0.49 -11.09
CA HIS A 44 -12.59 -0.96 -10.88
C HIS A 44 -11.62 -1.34 -9.75
N GLN A 45 -10.46 -0.69 -9.69
CA GLN A 45 -9.46 -0.96 -8.65
C GLN A 45 -9.95 -0.50 -7.27
N LYS A 46 -10.62 0.64 -7.18
CA LYS A 46 -11.22 1.12 -5.92
C LYS A 46 -12.26 0.13 -5.40
N LYS A 47 -13.13 -0.39 -6.27
CA LYS A 47 -14.13 -1.41 -5.92
C LYS A 47 -13.47 -2.68 -5.40
N LEU A 48 -12.43 -3.17 -6.09
CA LEU A 48 -11.70 -4.35 -5.67
C LEU A 48 -11.04 -4.15 -4.30
N VAL A 49 -10.39 -3.00 -4.08
CA VAL A 49 -9.78 -2.69 -2.78
C VAL A 49 -10.83 -2.62 -1.67
N ALA A 50 -11.97 -1.99 -1.92
CA ALA A 50 -13.07 -1.90 -0.94
C ALA A 50 -13.65 -3.28 -0.61
N GLU A 51 -13.91 -4.10 -1.62
CA GLU A 51 -14.41 -5.47 -1.44
C GLU A 51 -13.42 -6.32 -0.63
N LYS A 52 -12.14 -6.26 -0.96
CA LYS A 52 -11.09 -7.02 -0.27
C LYS A 52 -10.86 -6.55 1.17
N ARG A 53 -10.98 -5.25 1.45
CA ARG A 53 -10.99 -4.73 2.83
C ARG A 53 -12.19 -5.26 3.62
N ALA A 54 -13.38 -5.22 3.05
CA ALA A 54 -14.59 -5.73 3.70
C ALA A 54 -14.50 -7.25 3.97
N GLN A 55 -14.01 -8.02 2.99
CA GLN A 55 -13.74 -9.46 3.17
C GLN A 55 -12.76 -9.69 4.32
N TYR A 56 -11.65 -8.94 4.36
CA TYR A 56 -10.68 -9.04 5.45
C TYR A 56 -11.31 -8.71 6.81
N GLU A 57 -12.02 -7.58 6.94
CA GLU A 57 -12.66 -7.18 8.20
C GLU A 57 -13.65 -8.24 8.71
N SER A 58 -14.40 -8.88 7.81
CA SER A 58 -15.31 -9.98 8.16
C SER A 58 -14.61 -11.22 8.72
N VAL A 59 -13.36 -11.47 8.32
CA VAL A 59 -12.55 -12.61 8.76
C VAL A 59 -11.72 -12.23 10.00
N ALA A 60 -11.20 -11.01 10.06
CA ALA A 60 -10.33 -10.48 11.10
C ALA A 60 -11.07 -10.16 12.41
N ALA A 61 -12.39 -9.93 12.37
CA ALA A 61 -13.22 -9.79 13.57
C ALA A 61 -13.20 -11.01 14.52
N LYS A 62 -12.58 -12.13 14.11
CA LYS A 62 -12.41 -13.35 14.90
C LYS A 62 -11.05 -13.51 15.58
N THR A 63 -10.08 -12.61 15.33
CA THR A 63 -8.72 -12.74 15.87
C THR A 63 -8.23 -11.38 16.38
N GLU A 64 -7.96 -11.30 17.68
CA GLU A 64 -7.67 -10.04 18.40
C GLU A 64 -6.40 -9.32 17.91
N GLY A 65 -6.44 -7.98 17.91
CA GLY A 65 -5.25 -7.13 17.84
C GLY A 65 -5.33 -5.94 16.88
N ALA A 66 -6.32 -5.06 17.03
CA ALA A 66 -6.31 -3.76 16.35
C ALA A 66 -5.16 -2.91 16.92
N SER A 67 -4.05 -2.80 16.19
CA SER A 67 -2.96 -1.86 16.47
C SER A 67 -3.13 -0.60 15.62
N GLU A 68 -2.56 0.52 16.08
CA GLU A 68 -2.64 1.86 15.47
C GLU A 68 -2.01 1.94 14.06
N GLY A 69 -2.66 1.38 13.06
CA GLY A 69 -2.31 1.52 11.65
C GLY A 69 -3.46 1.17 10.72
N ASP A 70 -3.48 1.76 9.51
CA ASP A 70 -4.53 1.57 8.51
C ASP A 70 -4.62 0.14 7.91
N PHE A 71 -3.68 -0.74 8.28
CA PHE A 71 -3.48 -2.07 7.70
C PHE A 71 -3.15 -3.11 8.80
N PRO A 72 -3.47 -4.38 8.56
CA PRO A 72 -3.40 -5.39 9.62
C PRO A 72 -1.98 -5.73 10.09
N PRO A 73 -1.82 -6.13 11.37
CA PRO A 73 -0.54 -6.57 11.91
C PRO A 73 -0.09 -7.85 11.20
N GLY A 74 1.05 -7.78 10.50
CA GLY A 74 1.57 -8.86 9.66
C GLY A 74 1.44 -8.61 8.16
N ALA A 75 0.85 -7.49 7.73
CA ALA A 75 0.84 -7.11 6.33
C ALA A 75 2.27 -6.93 5.78
N GLN A 76 2.53 -7.52 4.62
CA GLN A 76 3.81 -7.44 3.93
C GLN A 76 3.91 -6.18 3.06
N LEU A 77 5.14 -5.81 2.71
CA LEU A 77 5.40 -4.67 1.83
C LEU A 77 4.90 -4.97 0.41
N CYS A 78 3.99 -4.14 -0.09
CA CYS A 78 3.59 -4.18 -1.49
C CYS A 78 4.71 -3.64 -2.38
N GLY A 79 5.18 -4.45 -3.33
CA GLY A 79 6.21 -4.01 -4.29
C GLY A 79 5.73 -2.99 -5.32
N LYS A 80 4.41 -2.76 -5.45
CA LYS A 80 3.83 -1.79 -6.40
C LYS A 80 3.66 -0.41 -5.79
N CYS A 81 3.03 -0.33 -4.61
CA CYS A 81 2.76 0.95 -3.94
C CYS A 81 3.64 1.24 -2.73
N ASN A 82 4.59 0.35 -2.42
CA ASN A 82 5.52 0.46 -1.28
C ASN A 82 4.83 0.66 0.08
N THR A 83 3.58 0.21 0.23
CA THR A 83 2.82 0.27 1.48
C THR A 83 2.75 -1.11 2.11
N LYS A 84 2.87 -1.22 3.43
CA LYS A 84 2.68 -2.48 4.17
C LYS A 84 1.20 -2.86 4.24
N ALA A 85 0.69 -3.39 3.13
CA ALA A 85 -0.73 -3.65 2.92
C ALA A 85 -1.01 -4.98 2.19
N MET A 86 0.03 -5.78 1.92
CA MET A 86 -0.15 -7.10 1.29
C MET A 86 -0.54 -8.13 2.33
N ILE A 87 -1.63 -8.85 2.07
CA ILE A 87 -2.08 -9.98 2.89
C ILE A 87 -2.40 -11.17 1.99
N GLN A 88 -2.38 -12.38 2.56
CA GLN A 88 -2.78 -13.57 1.83
C GLN A 88 -4.31 -13.72 1.89
N MET A 89 -4.97 -13.71 0.74
CA MET A 89 -6.41 -13.92 0.59
C MET A 89 -6.68 -14.76 -0.66
N ASP A 90 -7.58 -15.73 -0.54
CA ASP A 90 -8.02 -16.57 -1.67
C ASP A 90 -6.87 -17.26 -2.43
N GLY A 91 -5.79 -17.62 -1.72
CA GLY A 91 -4.60 -18.25 -2.32
C GLY A 91 -3.62 -17.26 -2.98
N CYS A 92 -3.95 -15.97 -3.06
CA CYS A 92 -3.08 -14.94 -3.64
C CYS A 92 -2.62 -13.93 -2.59
N LEU A 93 -1.51 -13.25 -2.88
CA LEU A 93 -0.97 -12.15 -2.09
C LEU A 93 -1.57 -10.85 -2.63
N THR A 94 -2.49 -10.23 -1.88
CA THR A 94 -3.31 -9.08 -2.33
C THR A 94 -3.07 -7.83 -1.49
N CYS A 95 -2.91 -6.68 -2.16
CA CYS A 95 -2.69 -5.38 -1.54
C CYS A 95 -3.99 -4.66 -1.21
N LEU A 96 -4.25 -4.39 0.07
CA LEU A 96 -5.39 -3.59 0.53
C LEU A 96 -5.26 -2.08 0.29
N ASN A 97 -4.13 -1.62 -0.26
CA ASN A 97 -3.90 -0.21 -0.59
C ASN A 97 -4.11 0.11 -2.07
N CYS A 98 -3.63 -0.77 -2.97
CA CYS A 98 -3.64 -0.50 -4.42
C CYS A 98 -4.25 -1.62 -5.29
N GLY A 99 -4.74 -2.70 -4.67
CA GLY A 99 -5.38 -3.81 -5.35
C GLY A 99 -4.44 -4.75 -6.11
N ASP A 100 -3.13 -4.50 -6.10
CA ASP A 100 -2.14 -5.40 -6.69
C ASP A 100 -2.25 -6.79 -6.08
N SER A 101 -2.27 -7.82 -6.92
CA SER A 101 -2.40 -9.21 -6.47
C SER A 101 -1.39 -10.10 -7.20
N LYS A 102 -0.73 -10.98 -6.47
CA LYS A 102 0.21 -11.97 -7.00
C LYS A 102 -0.24 -13.37 -6.60
N CYS A 103 -0.57 -14.18 -7.59
CA CYS A 103 -0.91 -15.59 -7.43
C CYS A 103 0.29 -16.43 -7.93
N GLY A 104 0.58 -17.52 -7.24
CA GLY A 104 1.62 -18.49 -7.63
C GLY A 104 1.12 -19.50 -8.65
#